data_AF-A0A6L7TLW3-F1
#
_entry.id   AF-A0A6L7TLW3-F1
#
_cell.length_a   1.000
_cell.length_b   1.000
_cell.length_c   1.000
_cell.angle_alpha   90.00
_cell.angle_beta   90.00
_cell.angle_gamma   90.00
#
_symmetry.space_group_name_H-M   'P 1'
#
loop_
_entity.id
_entity.type
_entity.pdbx_description
1 polymer ?
#
loop_
_entity_poly.entity_id
_entity_poly.type
_entity_poly.pdbx_seq_one_letter_code
_entity_poly.pdbx_strand_id
1 'polypeptide(L)'
;MPDLLRLGRLAEAEFFEIVQSTAIVENKLRVALIDGSYIDFWWSEEISGRFAYHWERTLIDGTVYRHDNIPHVRWRTVASFPKHYYDGTQHNVT
;
A
#
# COMPACT_ATOMS: atom_id res chain seq x y z
N MET A 1 13.59 9.68 2.25
CA MET A 1 13.14 8.28 2.22
C MET A 1 12.83 7.84 3.64
N PRO A 2 11.68 7.18 3.89
CA PRO A 2 11.36 6.65 5.21
C PRO A 2 12.30 5.50 5.59
N ASP A 3 12.58 5.38 6.89
CA ASP A 3 13.30 4.23 7.44
C ASP A 3 12.36 3.03 7.53
N LEU A 4 12.43 2.14 6.53
CA LEU A 4 11.53 0.98 6.43
C LEU A 4 11.71 -0.01 7.59
N LEU A 5 12.92 -0.15 8.14
CA LEU A 5 13.19 -1.03 9.28
C LEU A 5 12.55 -0.47 10.55
N ARG A 6 12.65 0.85 10.76
CA ARG A 6 11.96 1.50 11.88
C ARG A 6 10.45 1.39 11.74
N LEU A 7 9.90 1.63 10.55
CA LEU A 7 8.45 1.50 10.32
C LEU A 7 7.96 0.07 10.51
N GLY A 8 8.71 -0.94 10.03
CA GLY A 8 8.38 -2.34 10.25
C GLY A 8 8.30 -2.70 11.73
N ARG A 9 9.30 -2.28 12.53
CA ARG A 9 9.28 -2.49 13.99
C ARG A 9 8.11 -1.81 14.68
N LEU A 10 7.74 -0.60 14.25
CA LEU A 10 6.57 0.10 14.79
C LEU A 10 5.28 -0.64 14.42
N ALA A 11 5.16 -1.12 13.18
CA ALA A 11 4.01 -1.91 12.75
C ALA A 11 3.84 -3.18 13.59
N GLU A 12 4.92 -3.93 13.83
CA GLU A 12 4.88 -5.14 14.65
C GLU A 12 4.60 -4.85 16.13
N ALA A 13 5.13 -3.74 16.68
CA ALA A 13 4.98 -3.42 18.10
C ALA A 13 3.64 -2.76 18.43
N GLU A 14 3.20 -1.81 17.62
CA GLU A 14 2.02 -0.97 17.91
C GLU A 14 0.73 -1.58 17.34
N PHE A 15 0.82 -2.46 16.34
CA PHE A 15 -0.33 -3.05 15.65
C PHE A 15 -0.29 -4.58 15.65
N PHE A 16 0.31 -5.19 16.69
CA PHE A 16 0.48 -6.64 16.81
C PHE A 16 -0.83 -7.45 16.75
N GLU A 17 -1.98 -6.83 17.04
CA GLU A 17 -3.29 -7.47 16.94
C GLU A 17 -3.72 -7.75 15.50
N ILE A 18 -3.17 -7.02 14.52
CA ILE A 18 -3.51 -7.16 13.11
C ILE A 18 -2.28 -7.50 12.24
N VAL A 19 -1.08 -7.14 12.67
CA VAL A 19 0.19 -7.40 11.98
C VAL A 19 0.77 -8.74 12.45
N GLN A 20 0.98 -9.65 11.50
CA GLN A 20 1.64 -10.92 11.75
C GLN A 20 3.17 -10.80 11.67
N SER A 21 3.68 -10.10 10.65
CA SER A 21 5.12 -9.87 10.45
C SER A 21 5.36 -8.78 9.43
N THR A 22 6.61 -8.29 9.38
CA THR A 22 7.07 -7.37 8.34
C THR A 22 8.30 -7.88 7.61
N ALA A 23 8.43 -7.48 6.36
CA ALA A 23 9.59 -7.78 5.53
C ALA A 23 9.89 -6.62 4.58
N ILE A 24 11.16 -6.43 4.25
CA ILE A 24 11.55 -5.57 3.14
C ILE A 24 11.62 -6.44 1.89
N VAL A 25 10.76 -6.14 0.92
CA VAL A 25 10.73 -6.81 -0.38
C VAL A 25 11.08 -5.77 -1.43
N GLU A 26 12.25 -5.93 -2.07
CA GLU A 26 12.84 -4.90 -2.92
C GLU A 26 13.01 -3.58 -2.14
N ASN A 27 12.30 -2.52 -2.54
CA ASN A 27 12.27 -1.21 -1.88
C ASN A 27 10.93 -0.92 -1.18
N LYS A 28 10.17 -1.96 -0.84
CA LYS A 28 8.85 -1.87 -0.19
C LYS A 28 8.90 -2.46 1.20
N LEU A 29 8.14 -1.87 2.11
CA LEU A 29 7.79 -2.52 3.37
C LEU A 29 6.53 -3.34 3.13
N ARG A 30 6.65 -4.68 3.18
CA ARG A 30 5.52 -5.59 3.22
C ARG A 30 5.12 -5.84 4.66
N VAL A 31 3.84 -5.64 4.96
CA VAL A 31 3.22 -5.95 6.24
C VAL A 31 2.26 -7.12 6.00
N ALA A 32 2.59 -8.30 6.50
CA ALA A 32 1.69 -9.45 6.49
C ALA A 32 0.68 -9.31 7.62
N LEU A 33 -0.60 -9.50 7.31
CA LEU A 33 -1.69 -9.41 8.27
C LEU A 33 -2.10 -10.80 8.76
N ILE A 34 -2.71 -10.85 9.95
CA ILE A 34 -3.12 -12.11 10.60
C ILE A 34 -4.17 -12.91 9.80
N ASP A 35 -4.88 -12.27 8.88
CA ASP A 35 -5.89 -12.90 8.03
C ASP A 35 -5.29 -13.53 6.76
N GLY A 36 -3.96 -13.47 6.60
CA GLY A 36 -3.23 -14.00 5.45
C GLY A 36 -3.12 -13.03 4.26
N SER A 37 -3.73 -11.85 4.33
CA SER A 37 -3.50 -10.77 3.37
C SER A 37 -2.20 -10.00 3.67
N TYR A 38 -1.79 -9.11 2.76
CA TYR A 38 -0.63 -8.24 3.01
C TYR A 38 -0.79 -6.84 2.43
N ILE A 39 -0.11 -5.86 3.04
CA ILE A 39 -0.01 -4.50 2.54
C ILE A 39 1.44 -4.20 2.16
N ASP A 40 1.66 -3.82 0.90
CA ASP A 40 2.94 -3.26 0.45
C ASP A 40 2.91 -1.73 0.52
N PHE A 41 3.85 -1.16 1.26
CA PHE A 41 4.10 0.27 1.30
C PHE A 41 5.36 0.62 0.52
N TRP A 42 5.20 1.50 -0.47
CA TRP A 42 6.28 1.98 -1.31
C TRP A 42 6.34 3.50 -1.34
N TRP A 43 7.56 4.04 -1.31
CA TRP A 43 7.85 5.44 -1.54
C TRP A 43 8.92 5.58 -2.61
N SER A 44 8.80 6.57 -3.47
CA SER A 44 9.77 6.82 -4.52
C SER A 44 11.07 7.36 -3.93
N GLU A 45 12.19 6.80 -4.37
CA GLU A 45 13.53 7.30 -4.04
C GLU A 45 13.89 8.54 -4.88
N GLU A 46 13.31 8.66 -6.07
CA GLU A 46 13.64 9.68 -7.06
C GLU A 46 12.71 10.90 -6.98
N ILE A 47 11.42 10.68 -6.69
CA ILE A 47 10.39 11.73 -6.74
C ILE A 47 9.80 11.93 -5.36
N SER A 48 10.23 13.02 -4.71
CA SER A 48 9.76 13.39 -3.38
C SER A 48 8.23 13.43 -3.32
N GLY A 49 7.67 12.78 -2.30
CA GLY A 49 6.23 12.72 -2.07
C GLY A 49 5.48 11.70 -2.94
N ARG A 50 6.12 11.00 -3.86
CA ARG A 50 5.48 9.90 -4.63
C ARG A 50 5.44 8.61 -3.81
N PHE A 51 4.29 7.96 -3.76
CA PHE A 51 4.06 6.75 -2.98
C PHE A 51 3.05 5.82 -3.66
N ALA A 52 3.03 4.56 -3.22
CA ALA A 52 1.99 3.60 -3.56
C ALA A 52 1.79 2.61 -2.41
N TYR A 53 0.54 2.44 -2.01
CA TYR A 53 0.12 1.47 -0.98
C TYR A 53 -0.80 0.45 -1.64
N HIS A 54 -0.51 -0.84 -1.48
CA HIS A 54 -1.23 -1.93 -2.13
C HIS A 54 -1.61 -2.99 -1.11
N TRP A 55 -2.91 -3.18 -0.89
CA TRP A 55 -3.46 -4.24 -0.05
C TRP A 55 -3.93 -5.38 -0.94
N GLU A 56 -3.20 -6.49 -0.88
CA GLU A 56 -3.45 -7.70 -1.64
C GLU A 56 -4.26 -8.70 -0.81
N ARG A 57 -5.47 -9.02 -1.27
CA ARG A 57 -6.38 -9.98 -0.62
C ARG A 57 -6.94 -11.00 -1.63
N THR A 58 -6.36 -11.14 -2.82
CA THR A 58 -6.91 -12.02 -3.86
C THR A 58 -7.08 -13.47 -3.38
N LEU A 59 -6.17 -13.97 -2.53
CA LEU A 59 -6.25 -15.31 -1.95
C LEU A 59 -7.29 -15.45 -0.83
N ILE A 60 -7.79 -14.34 -0.29
CA ILE A 60 -8.78 -14.31 0.80
C ILE A 60 -10.19 -14.21 0.22
N ASP A 61 -10.43 -13.19 -0.60
CA ASP A 61 -11.77 -12.83 -1.09
C ASP A 61 -11.77 -12.28 -2.53
N GLY A 62 -10.63 -12.32 -3.22
CA GLY A 62 -10.51 -11.80 -4.58
C GLY A 62 -10.36 -10.27 -4.68
N THR A 63 -10.35 -9.55 -3.55
CA THR A 63 -10.26 -8.09 -3.55
C THR A 63 -8.83 -7.58 -3.54
N VAL A 64 -8.65 -6.39 -4.12
CA VAL A 64 -7.40 -5.63 -4.08
C VAL A 64 -7.73 -4.18 -3.82
N TYR A 65 -6.99 -3.54 -2.92
CA TYR A 65 -7.11 -2.11 -2.66
C TYR A 65 -5.79 -1.41 -2.92
N ARG A 66 -5.82 -0.21 -3.50
CA ARG A 66 -4.60 0.52 -3.79
C ARG A 66 -4.81 2.01 -3.66
N HIS A 67 -3.92 2.68 -2.93
CA HIS A 67 -3.87 4.14 -2.84
C HIS A 67 -2.48 4.60 -3.28
N ASP A 68 -2.42 5.33 -4.37
CA ASP A 68 -1.16 5.91 -4.85
C ASP A 68 -1.41 7.27 -5.49
N ASN A 69 -0.32 7.98 -5.78
CA ASN A 69 -0.35 9.30 -6.41
C ASN A 69 0.41 9.36 -7.74
N ILE A 70 0.53 8.23 -8.43
CA ILE A 70 1.05 8.21 -9.81
C ILE A 70 -0.02 8.85 -10.71
N PRO A 71 0.32 9.89 -11.50
CA PRO A 71 -0.66 10.60 -12.32
C PRO A 71 -1.08 9.74 -13.52
N HIS A 72 -2.03 8.84 -13.29
CA HIS A 72 -2.65 8.08 -14.37
C HIS A 72 -3.63 8.99 -15.12
N VAL A 73 -3.31 9.31 -16.38
CA VAL A 73 -4.08 10.26 -17.21
C VAL A 73 -5.58 9.91 -17.28
N ARG A 74 -5.93 8.62 -17.24
CA ARG A 74 -7.32 8.14 -17.20
C ARG A 74 -8.12 8.63 -15.99
N TRP A 75 -7.46 8.98 -14.89
CA TRP A 75 -8.07 9.44 -13.63
C TRP A 75 -7.96 10.95 -13.43
N ARG A 76 -7.60 11.72 -14.46
CA ARG A 76 -7.46 13.19 -14.38
C ARG A 76 -8.71 13.94 -13.91
N THR A 77 -9.88 13.30 -13.97
CA THR A 77 -11.17 13.87 -13.57
C THR A 77 -11.54 13.56 -12.12
N VAL A 78 -10.77 12.73 -11.42
CA VAL A 78 -10.97 12.43 -10.01
C VAL A 78 -10.59 13.66 -9.18
N ALA A 79 -11.42 14.03 -8.19
CA ALA A 79 -11.22 15.24 -7.40
C ALA A 79 -9.90 15.22 -6.59
N SER A 80 -9.42 14.04 -6.21
CA SER A 80 -8.19 13.84 -5.46
C SER A 80 -6.93 13.73 -6.34
N PHE A 81 -7.06 13.84 -7.68
CA PHE A 81 -5.95 13.69 -8.62
C PHE A 81 -4.73 14.56 -8.24
N PRO A 82 -3.50 14.03 -8.26
CA PRO A 82 -3.07 12.73 -8.84
C PRO A 82 -3.30 11.52 -7.93
N LYS A 83 -3.76 11.74 -6.69
CA LYS A 83 -4.15 10.63 -5.82
C LYS A 83 -5.41 9.98 -6.39
N HIS A 84 -5.48 8.68 -6.20
CA HIS A 84 -6.65 7.90 -6.56
C HIS A 84 -6.65 6.61 -5.75
N TYR A 85 -7.84 6.10 -5.47
CA TYR A 85 -8.03 4.87 -4.70
C TYR A 85 -8.74 3.82 -5.54
N TYR A 86 -8.12 2.65 -5.68
CA TYR A 86 -8.73 1.45 -6.24
C TYR A 86 -9.46 0.71 -5.12
N ASP A 87 -10.78 0.56 -5.25
CA ASP A 87 -11.65 0.00 -4.22
C ASP A 87 -12.17 -1.39 -4.61
N GLY A 88 -11.53 -2.42 -4.06
CA GLY A 88 -11.87 -3.83 -4.26
C GLY A 88 -11.46 -4.40 -5.62
N THR A 89 -11.31 -3.57 -6.65
CA THR A 89 -10.87 -3.99 -8.00
C THR A 89 -10.00 -2.93 -8.67
N GLN A 90 -9.24 -3.31 -9.69
CA GLN A 90 -8.44 -2.37 -10.50
C GLN A 90 -9.27 -1.38 -11.34
N HIS A 91 -10.59 -1.56 -11.41
CA HIS A 91 -11.48 -0.78 -12.27
C HIS A 91 -12.41 0.17 -11.50
N ASN A 92 -12.54 -0.01 -10.17
CA ASN A 92 -13.36 0.86 -9.33
C ASN A 92 -12.47 1.92 -8.67
N VAL A 93 -12.50 3.15 -9.18
CA VAL A 93 -11.60 4.22 -8.73
C VAL A 93 -12.35 5.44 -8.21
N THR A 94 -11.91 5.95 -7.05
CA THR A 94 -12.45 7.14 -6.36
C THR A 94 -11.37 8.15 -5.98
#